data_AF-A0A8E0I7F9-F1
#
_entry.id   AF-A0A8E0I7F9-F1
#
_cell.length_a   1.000
_cell.length_b   1.000
_cell.length_c   1.000
_cell.angle_alpha   90.00
_cell.angle_beta   90.00
_cell.angle_gamma   90.00
#
_symmetry.space_group_name_H-M   'P 1'
#
loop_
_entity.id
_entity.type
_entity.pdbx_description
1 polymer ?
#
loop_
_entity_poly.entity_id
_entity_poly.type
_entity_poly.pdbx_seq_one_letter_code
_entity_poly.pdbx_strand_id
1 'polypeptide(L)'
;MTKTAYRKAALVDVKHDRNKWTELGALVKEHYLVRSMTPKVWFIIVKQREGYEIEVYPTFEMSDGFQFSHVNLLTRSSHGSISHIAYHELCSSASDTISLIDRMIDLVKDKRY
;
A
#
# COMPACT_ATOMS: atom_id res chain seq x y z
N MET A 1 -0.84 -18.62 -12.94
CA MET A 1 0.59 -18.31 -13.19
C MET A 1 1.03 -16.97 -12.60
N THR A 2 0.27 -16.37 -11.68
CA THR A 2 0.52 -15.03 -11.12
C THR A 2 1.53 -15.02 -9.96
N LYS A 3 1.62 -16.09 -9.15
CA LYS A 3 2.54 -16.17 -7.99
C LYS A 3 4.03 -16.13 -8.36
N THR A 4 4.40 -16.56 -9.57
CA THR A 4 5.81 -16.68 -9.98
C THR A 4 6.40 -15.34 -10.43
N ALA A 5 5.58 -14.41 -10.92
CA ALA A 5 6.02 -13.08 -11.32
C ALA A 5 6.37 -12.22 -10.09
N TYR A 6 5.53 -12.24 -9.05
CA TYR A 6 5.80 -11.54 -7.78
C TYR A 6 7.07 -12.03 -7.09
N ARG A 7 7.36 -13.34 -7.20
CA ARG A 7 8.54 -13.95 -6.56
C ARG A 7 9.88 -13.48 -7.16
N LYS A 8 9.90 -13.05 -8.43
CA LYS A 8 11.09 -12.45 -9.05
C LYS A 8 11.29 -10.98 -8.65
N ALA A 9 10.21 -10.25 -8.37
CA ALA A 9 10.29 -8.89 -7.81
C ALA A 9 10.72 -8.89 -6.33
N ALA A 10 10.47 -9.99 -5.61
CA ALA A 10 10.74 -10.14 -4.18
C ALA A 10 12.21 -10.40 -3.78
N LEU A 11 13.15 -10.49 -4.73
CA LEU A 11 14.51 -11.01 -4.47
C LEU A 11 15.63 -9.97 -4.50
N VAL A 12 15.32 -8.67 -4.48
CA VAL A 12 16.35 -7.64 -4.45
C VAL A 12 16.11 -6.73 -3.25
N ASP A 13 16.72 -7.14 -2.15
CA ASP A 13 16.91 -6.38 -0.92
C ASP A 13 17.63 -5.06 -1.26
N VAL A 14 16.90 -3.94 -1.31
CA VAL A 14 17.49 -2.63 -1.63
C VAL A 14 16.87 -1.55 -0.76
N LYS A 15 17.72 -1.07 0.13
CA LYS A 15 17.60 0.24 0.76
C LYS A 15 17.27 1.30 -0.29
N HIS A 16 16.19 2.04 -0.06
CA HIS A 16 16.05 3.44 -0.50
C HIS A 16 16.21 3.71 -2.01
N ASP A 17 15.66 2.86 -2.87
CA ASP A 17 15.69 3.10 -4.32
C ASP A 17 14.39 3.73 -4.82
N ARG A 18 14.48 5.00 -5.23
CA ARG A 18 13.38 5.75 -5.86
C ARG A 18 12.88 5.08 -7.14
N ASN A 19 13.75 4.41 -7.89
CA ASN A 19 13.34 3.70 -9.12
C ASN A 19 12.41 2.54 -8.77
N LYS A 20 12.72 1.78 -7.72
CA LYS A 20 11.85 0.68 -7.26
C LYS A 20 10.49 1.16 -6.78
N TRP A 21 10.43 2.32 -6.13
CA TRP A 21 9.16 2.92 -5.76
C TRP A 21 8.34 3.35 -6.98
N THR A 22 8.99 3.92 -7.99
CA THR A 22 8.34 4.24 -9.27
C THR A 22 7.82 3.00 -9.99
N GLU A 23 8.63 1.94 -10.07
CA GLU A 23 8.22 0.65 -10.66
C GLU A 23 7.04 0.03 -9.90
N LEU A 24 7.11 0.02 -8.55
CA LEU A 24 6.01 -0.44 -7.72
C LEU A 24 4.74 0.39 -7.93
N GLY A 25 4.86 1.71 -8.04
CA GLY A 25 3.73 2.59 -8.31
C GLY A 25 3.04 2.30 -9.64
N ALA A 26 3.81 1.96 -10.68
CA ALA A 26 3.25 1.51 -11.96
C ALA A 26 2.45 0.21 -11.79
N LEU A 27 3.02 -0.79 -11.10
CA LEU A 27 2.31 -2.05 -10.81
C LEU A 27 1.03 -1.82 -10.00
N VAL A 28 1.07 -0.95 -8.99
CA VAL A 28 -0.11 -0.64 -8.16
C VAL A 28 -1.23 -0.01 -9.01
N LYS A 29 -0.89 0.90 -9.93
CA LYS A 29 -1.89 1.49 -10.85
C LYS A 29 -2.53 0.47 -11.78
N GLU A 30 -1.77 -0.54 -12.21
CA GLU A 30 -2.27 -1.60 -13.09
C GLU A 30 -3.19 -2.57 -12.34
N HIS A 31 -2.90 -2.86 -11.07
CA HIS A 31 -3.58 -3.92 -10.31
C HIS A 31 -4.72 -3.44 -9.40
N TYR A 32 -4.73 -2.17 -9.00
CA TYR A 32 -5.71 -1.65 -8.04
C TYR A 32 -6.43 -0.41 -8.54
N LEU A 33 -7.63 -0.17 -7.99
CA LEU A 33 -8.32 1.10 -8.22
C LEU A 33 -7.68 2.18 -7.36
N VAL A 34 -6.94 3.09 -7.99
CA VAL A 34 -6.21 4.16 -7.31
C VAL A 34 -7.00 5.47 -7.40
N ARG A 35 -7.26 6.11 -6.26
CA ARG A 35 -7.90 7.43 -6.19
C ARG A 35 -6.93 8.54 -6.57
N SER A 36 -5.75 8.54 -5.95
CA SER A 36 -4.68 9.47 -6.24
C SER A 36 -3.33 8.83 -5.99
N MET A 37 -2.34 9.21 -6.79
CA MET A 37 -0.99 8.70 -6.66
C MET A 37 0.00 9.82 -6.96
N THR A 38 0.83 10.13 -5.97
CA THR A 38 1.93 11.07 -6.08
C THR A 38 3.24 10.35 -5.74
N PRO A 39 4.41 10.93 -6.02
CA PRO A 39 5.68 10.35 -5.57
C PRO A 39 5.75 10.16 -4.05
N LYS A 40 4.98 10.94 -3.26
CA LYS A 40 5.02 10.93 -1.80
C LYS A 40 3.96 10.04 -1.15
N VAL A 41 2.80 9.89 -1.77
CA VAL A 41 1.68 9.15 -1.17
C VAL A 41 0.72 8.65 -2.23
N TRP A 42 0.19 7.45 -2.00
CA TRP A 42 -0.77 6.75 -2.84
C TRP A 42 -2.02 6.46 -2.03
N PHE A 43 -3.19 6.65 -2.65
CA PHE A 43 -4.49 6.33 -2.06
C PHE A 43 -5.21 5.33 -2.95
N ILE A 44 -5.43 4.13 -2.42
CA ILE A 44 -6.05 2.99 -3.10
C ILE A 44 -7.46 2.80 -2.55
N ILE A 45 -8.44 2.64 -3.44
CA ILE A 45 -9.86 2.47 -3.10
C ILE A 45 -10.15 1.00 -2.83
N VAL A 46 -10.77 0.70 -1.68
CA VAL A 46 -11.26 -0.64 -1.36
C VAL A 46 -12.72 -0.77 -1.80
N LYS A 47 -12.96 -1.29 -3.02
CA LYS A 47 -14.30 -1.33 -3.65
C LYS A 47 -15.36 -2.05 -2.83
N GLN A 48 -14.98 -3.01 -2.00
CA GLN A 48 -15.92 -3.90 -1.33
C GLN A 48 -16.67 -3.22 -0.18
N ARG A 49 -16.18 -2.07 0.31
CA ARG A 49 -16.87 -1.31 1.34
C ARG A 49 -16.60 0.18 1.19
N GLU A 50 -17.64 0.90 0.79
CA GLU A 50 -17.61 2.37 0.73
C GLU A 50 -17.20 2.91 2.10
N GLY A 51 -16.17 3.77 2.12
CA GLY A 51 -15.61 4.34 3.34
C GLY A 51 -14.24 3.77 3.76
N TYR A 52 -13.67 2.79 3.07
CA TYR A 52 -12.30 2.32 3.32
C TYR A 52 -11.34 2.71 2.18
N GLU A 53 -10.15 3.17 2.56
CA GLU A 53 -9.04 3.42 1.63
C GLU A 53 -7.73 2.94 2.22
N ILE A 54 -6.80 2.57 1.35
CA ILE A 54 -5.44 2.22 1.74
C ILE A 54 -4.53 3.36 1.33
N GLU A 55 -3.85 3.95 2.30
CA GLU A 55 -2.81 4.96 2.10
C GLU A 55 -1.43 4.29 2.15
N VAL A 56 -0.59 4.58 1.17
CA VAL A 56 0.76 4.03 1.06
C VAL A 56 1.74 5.16 0.82
N TYR A 57 2.82 5.24 1.58
CA TYR A 57 3.87 6.24 1.35
C TYR A 57 5.26 5.66 1.60
N PRO A 58 6.28 6.13 0.86
CA PRO A 58 7.62 5.64 1.01
C PRO A 58 8.26 6.22 2.26
N THR A 59 9.18 5.48 2.84
CA THR A 59 9.93 5.87 4.05
C THR A 59 11.16 6.72 3.73
N PHE A 60 11.51 6.95 2.46
CA PHE A 60 12.79 7.58 2.08
C PHE A 60 13.03 8.97 2.66
N GLU A 61 11.95 9.67 3.06
CA GLU A 61 12.01 11.00 3.68
C GLU A 61 11.93 10.95 5.22
N MET A 62 11.68 9.77 5.81
CA MET A 62 11.58 9.57 7.25
C MET A 62 12.81 8.81 7.75
N SER A 63 13.48 9.34 8.75
CA SER A 63 14.86 9.06 9.17
C SER A 63 15.16 7.63 9.65
N ASP A 64 14.21 6.70 9.53
CA ASP A 64 14.23 5.40 10.22
C ASP A 64 14.97 4.30 9.46
N GLY A 65 15.50 4.55 8.26
CA GLY A 65 16.59 3.81 7.60
C GLY A 65 16.39 2.32 7.26
N PHE A 66 15.38 1.65 7.82
CA PHE A 66 15.19 0.19 7.78
C PHE A 66 13.90 -0.23 7.06
N GLN A 67 12.93 0.67 6.92
CA GLN A 67 11.64 0.38 6.29
C GLN A 67 11.63 0.89 4.85
N PHE A 68 10.79 0.30 3.99
CA PHE A 68 10.58 0.68 2.58
C PHE A 68 9.31 1.52 2.39
N SER A 69 8.21 1.17 3.07
CA SER A 69 6.96 1.93 3.00
C SER A 69 6.12 1.78 4.26
N HIS A 70 5.27 2.77 4.52
CA HIS A 70 4.14 2.66 5.43
C HIS A 70 2.90 2.30 4.63
N VAL A 71 2.06 1.42 5.20
CA VAL A 71 0.74 1.10 4.65
C VAL A 71 -0.29 1.28 5.75
N ASN A 72 -1.27 2.13 5.48
CA ASN A 72 -2.34 2.50 6.38
C ASN A 72 -3.69 2.07 5.80
N LEU A 73 -4.50 1.37 6.58
CA LEU A 73 -5.92 1.24 6.31
C LEU A 73 -6.67 2.39 6.97
N LEU A 74 -7.32 3.20 6.17
CA LEU A 74 -8.06 4.37 6.57
C LEU A 74 -9.57 4.09 6.53
N THR A 75 -10.27 4.56 7.55
CA THR A 75 -11.73 4.75 7.46
C THR A 75 -12.02 6.20 7.10
N ARG A 76 -13.05 6.41 6.29
CA ARG A 76 -13.61 7.71 5.98
C ARG A 76 -14.92 7.88 6.71
N SER A 77 -15.15 9.08 7.22
CA SER A 77 -16.46 9.46 7.74
C SER A 77 -17.48 9.54 6.60
N SER A 78 -18.76 9.58 6.96
CA SER A 78 -19.86 9.86 6.02
C SER A 78 -19.73 11.19 5.28
N HIS A 79 -18.83 12.08 5.73
CA HIS A 79 -18.54 13.39 5.12
C HIS A 79 -17.31 13.34 4.20
N GLY A 80 -16.76 12.15 3.93
CA GLY A 80 -15.63 11.96 3.04
C GLY A 80 -14.28 12.40 3.62
N SER A 81 -14.19 12.83 4.89
CA SER A 81 -12.89 13.05 5.53
C SER A 81 -12.27 11.73 6.00
N ILE A 82 -10.94 11.61 5.98
CA ILE A 82 -10.24 10.52 6.70
C ILE A 82 -10.57 10.69 8.18
N SER A 83 -11.21 9.68 8.78
CA SER A 83 -11.64 9.72 10.17
C SER A 83 -10.68 9.04 11.12
N HIS A 84 -10.05 7.93 10.70
CA HIS A 84 -9.23 7.11 11.57
C HIS A 84 -8.28 6.18 10.80
N ILE A 85 -7.13 5.85 11.39
CA ILE A 85 -6.23 4.78 10.91
C ILE A 85 -6.65 3.49 11.61
N ALA A 86 -7.37 2.62 10.91
CA ALA A 86 -7.84 1.35 11.44
C ALA A 86 -6.72 0.30 11.56
N TYR A 87 -5.70 0.42 10.72
CA TYR A 87 -4.55 -0.48 10.74
C TYR A 87 -3.33 0.24 10.16
N HIS A 88 -2.16 0.00 10.75
CA HIS A 88 -0.88 0.53 10.30
C HIS A 88 0.17 -0.57 10.37
N GLU A 89 0.96 -0.73 9.31
CA GLU A 89 2.13 -1.61 9.33
C GLU A 89 3.25 -1.08 8.42
N LEU A 90 4.48 -1.40 8.82
CA LEU A 90 5.71 -1.03 8.13
C LEU A 90 6.14 -2.19 7.24
N CYS A 91 6.46 -1.90 5.98
CA CYS A 91 6.94 -2.88 5.03
C CYS A 91 8.42 -2.69 4.77
N SER A 92 9.17 -3.78 4.77
CA SER A 92 10.61 -3.81 4.46
C SER A 92 10.93 -3.84 2.97
N SER A 93 9.96 -4.19 2.11
CA SER A 93 10.17 -4.32 0.68
C SER A 93 8.91 -4.02 -0.14
N ALA A 94 9.07 -3.82 -1.45
CA ALA A 94 7.96 -3.67 -2.39
C ALA A 94 7.02 -4.88 -2.40
N SER A 95 7.55 -6.10 -2.22
CA SER A 95 6.74 -7.32 -2.14
C SER A 95 5.90 -7.36 -0.87
N ASP A 96 6.47 -6.93 0.25
CA ASP A 96 5.74 -6.82 1.52
C ASP A 96 4.62 -5.79 1.40
N THR A 97 4.89 -4.65 0.75
CA THR A 97 3.89 -3.60 0.48
C THR A 97 2.68 -4.15 -0.27
N ILE A 98 2.89 -4.86 -1.39
CA ILE A 98 1.80 -5.47 -2.18
C ILE A 98 1.04 -6.51 -1.36
N SER A 99 1.77 -7.42 -0.71
CA SER A 99 1.16 -8.49 0.10
C SER A 99 0.29 -7.91 1.21
N LEU A 100 0.71 -6.78 1.79
CA LEU A 100 -0.05 -6.10 2.82
C LEU A 100 -1.28 -5.36 2.26
N ILE A 101 -1.17 -4.71 1.09
CA ILE A 101 -2.34 -4.11 0.41
C ILE A 101 -3.40 -5.18 0.16
N ASP A 102 -3.02 -6.33 -0.40
CA ASP A 102 -3.95 -7.44 -0.65
C ASP A 102 -4.60 -7.93 0.65
N ARG A 103 -3.78 -8.14 1.69
CA ARG A 103 -4.26 -8.55 3.02
C ARG A 103 -5.23 -7.54 3.62
N MET A 104 -5.00 -6.23 3.49
CA MET A 104 -5.91 -5.18 3.98
C MET A 104 -7.24 -5.19 3.21
N ILE A 105 -7.19 -5.36 1.89
CA ILE A 105 -8.40 -5.50 1.07
C ILE A 105 -9.21 -6.72 1.55
N ASP A 106 -8.55 -7.85 1.80
CA ASP A 106 -9.22 -9.06 2.29
C ASP A 106 -9.76 -8.89 3.72
N LEU A 107 -9.04 -8.20 4.61
CA LEU A 107 -9.53 -7.87 5.96
C LEU A 107 -10.82 -7.05 5.92
N VAL A 108 -10.92 -6.08 5.01
CA VAL A 108 -12.13 -5.26 4.83
C VAL A 108 -13.28 -6.09 4.26
N LYS A 109 -13.01 -7.05 3.37
CA LYS A 109 -14.02 -7.99 2.85
C LYS A 109 -14.61 -8.88 3.93
N ASP A 110 -13.76 -9.43 4.80
CA ASP A 110 -14.13 -10.42 5.80
C ASP A 110 -14.90 -9.85 7.02
N LYS A 111 -15.22 -8.55 7.03
CA LYS A 111 -16.00 -7.86 8.09
C LYS A 111 -15.36 -7.92 9.49
N ARG A 112 -14.04 -8.11 9.60
CA ARG A 112 -13.34 -7.94 10.90
C ARG A 112 -13.18 -6.46 11.30
N TYR A 113 -13.62 -5.56 10.44
CA TYR A 113 -13.84 -4.11 10.60
C TYR A 113 -15.15 -3.74 9.89
#